data_AF-A0A2E1LLP2-F1
#
_entry.id   AF-A0A2E1LLP2-F1
#
_cell.length_a   1.000
_cell.length_b   1.000
_cell.length_c   1.000
_cell.angle_alpha   90.00
_cell.angle_beta   90.00
_cell.angle_gamma   90.00
#
_symmetry.space_group_name_H-M   'P 1'
#
loop_
_entity.id
_entity.type
_entity.pdbx_description
1 polymer ?
#
loop_
_entity_poly.entity_id
_entity_poly.type
_entity_poly.pdbx_seq_one_letter_code
_entity_poly.pdbx_strand_id
1 'polypeptide(L)'
;MRGLGSAIAALLGVALLLSGCAAISNLPGTILIYTREMTDLEGQDTVVRGYLIADPDLFETENIDASVNYAAAKLDYATPTFLLVFQSLPGPSISHTSDLSLALPLLAQELCGERPVTKADRELDWGTGNRNIYVECQPLPAGQDIASADVSAAAAPPSEDRARAVLTPDPDYILRYRVIYDANGDTPNASVSILPSGQRVLSDGNSS
;
A
#
# COMPACT_ATOMS: atom_id res chain seq x y z
N MET A 1 10.05 -41.03 -25.41
CA MET A 1 9.64 -40.48 -24.10
C MET A 1 10.78 -39.67 -23.50
N ARG A 2 10.94 -38.40 -23.86
CA ARG A 2 11.87 -37.45 -23.23
C ARG A 2 11.32 -36.04 -23.45
N GLY A 3 11.27 -35.24 -22.38
CA GLY A 3 11.17 -33.78 -22.49
C GLY A 3 9.93 -33.10 -21.92
N LEU A 4 9.44 -33.46 -20.73
CA LEU A 4 8.48 -32.62 -19.98
C LEU A 4 9.08 -31.96 -18.71
N GLY A 5 10.33 -32.26 -18.37
CA GLY A 5 10.93 -31.82 -17.10
C GLY A 5 11.62 -30.45 -17.12
N SER A 6 11.74 -29.78 -18.28
CA SER A 6 12.59 -28.58 -18.39
C SER A 6 11.85 -27.25 -18.40
N ALA A 7 10.54 -27.23 -18.74
CA ALA A 7 9.77 -25.98 -18.80
C ALA A 7 9.31 -25.51 -17.41
N ILE A 8 8.98 -26.45 -16.52
CA ILE A 8 8.51 -26.15 -15.15
C ILE A 8 9.67 -25.63 -14.29
N ALA A 9 10.87 -26.19 -14.44
CA ALA A 9 12.07 -25.73 -13.73
C ALA A 9 12.52 -24.33 -14.18
N ALA A 10 12.31 -23.96 -15.45
CA ALA A 10 12.64 -22.63 -15.96
C ALA A 10 11.63 -21.57 -15.48
N LEU A 11 10.34 -21.90 -15.36
CA LEU A 11 9.31 -21.00 -14.83
C LEU A 11 9.42 -20.79 -13.31
N LEU A 12 9.78 -21.83 -12.54
CA LEU A 12 10.10 -21.71 -11.12
C LEU A 12 11.41 -20.94 -10.87
N GLY A 13 12.39 -21.05 -11.77
CA GLY A 13 13.66 -20.33 -11.67
C GLY A 13 13.54 -18.81 -11.85
N VAL A 14 12.61 -18.35 -12.72
CA VAL A 14 12.35 -16.91 -12.90
C VAL A 14 11.55 -16.33 -11.73
N ALA A 15 10.62 -17.10 -11.16
CA ALA A 15 9.87 -16.69 -9.96
C ALA A 15 10.76 -16.53 -8.72
N LEU A 16 11.82 -17.33 -8.58
CA LEU A 16 12.79 -17.25 -7.48
C LEU A 16 13.90 -16.21 -7.68
N LEU A 17 14.18 -15.76 -8.90
CA LEU A 17 15.11 -14.65 -9.15
C LEU A 17 14.47 -13.27 -8.90
N LEU A 18 13.13 -13.19 -8.94
CA LEU A 18 12.39 -11.97 -8.61
C LEU A 18 12.27 -11.70 -7.09
N SER A 19 12.49 -12.70 -6.24
CA SER A 19 12.41 -12.53 -4.78
C SER A 19 13.70 -11.98 -4.15
N GLY A 20 14.82 -11.95 -4.90
CA GLY A 20 16.12 -11.47 -4.40
C GLY A 20 16.44 -9.99 -4.65
N CYS A 21 15.63 -9.27 -5.44
CA CYS A 21 15.82 -7.85 -5.75
C CYS A 21 14.75 -6.93 -5.11
N ALA A 22 13.92 -7.44 -4.19
CA ALA A 22 12.69 -6.78 -3.77
C ALA A 22 12.83 -5.66 -2.70
N ALA A 23 14.05 -5.28 -2.31
CA ALA A 23 14.28 -4.36 -1.18
C ALA A 23 14.91 -3.01 -1.58
N ILE A 24 14.70 -2.54 -2.81
CA ILE A 24 15.20 -1.23 -3.26
C ILE A 24 14.02 -0.38 -3.70
N SER A 25 13.88 0.78 -3.07
CA SER A 25 12.97 1.79 -3.59
C SER A 25 13.44 2.25 -4.96
N ASN A 26 12.58 2.12 -5.97
CA ASN A 26 12.83 2.59 -7.33
C ASN A 26 12.32 4.02 -7.57
N LEU A 27 11.88 4.71 -6.52
CA LEU A 27 11.35 6.07 -6.56
C LEU A 27 12.21 6.96 -5.67
N PRO A 28 12.99 7.91 -6.25
CA PRO A 28 13.79 8.85 -5.47
C PRO A 28 12.97 9.56 -4.38
N GLY A 29 13.58 9.79 -3.22
CA GLY A 29 12.93 10.42 -2.07
C GLY A 29 11.99 9.52 -1.26
N THR A 30 11.87 8.23 -1.62
CA THR A 30 10.98 7.29 -0.91
C THR A 30 11.70 6.07 -0.34
N ILE A 31 11.11 5.50 0.71
CA ILE A 31 11.51 4.23 1.30
C ILE A 31 10.41 3.20 1.02
N LEU A 32 10.76 2.06 0.42
CA LEU A 32 9.84 0.94 0.23
C LEU A 32 9.52 0.31 1.59
N ILE A 33 8.25 0.28 1.96
CA ILE A 33 7.75 -0.33 3.20
C ILE A 33 7.35 -1.77 2.95
N TYR A 34 6.61 -2.02 1.87
CA TYR A 34 6.18 -3.37 1.54
C TYR A 34 5.95 -3.54 0.05
N THR A 35 6.02 -4.81 -0.38
CA THR A 35 5.46 -5.29 -1.64
C THR A 35 4.55 -6.47 -1.31
N ARG A 36 3.31 -6.42 -1.80
CA ARG A 36 2.26 -7.38 -1.48
C ARG A 36 1.52 -7.76 -2.75
N GLU A 37 1.03 -8.98 -2.79
CA GLU A 37 0.09 -9.45 -3.81
C GLU A 37 -1.29 -9.50 -3.17
N MET A 38 -2.15 -8.55 -3.52
CA MET A 38 -3.49 -8.42 -2.95
C MET A 38 -4.50 -9.15 -3.82
N THR A 39 -5.39 -9.89 -3.19
CA THR A 39 -6.42 -10.67 -3.88
C THR A 39 -7.77 -9.95 -3.78
N ASP A 40 -8.42 -9.75 -4.92
CA ASP A 40 -9.74 -9.13 -5.01
C ASP A 40 -10.88 -10.13 -4.69
N LEU A 41 -12.12 -9.64 -4.64
CA LEU A 41 -13.32 -10.42 -4.36
C LEU A 41 -13.63 -11.46 -5.45
N GLU A 42 -13.09 -11.27 -6.66
CA GLU A 42 -13.20 -12.21 -7.79
C GLU A 42 -12.03 -13.22 -7.82
N GLY A 43 -11.08 -13.12 -6.88
CA GLY A 43 -9.92 -13.99 -6.76
C GLY A 43 -8.76 -13.61 -7.68
N GLN A 44 -8.73 -12.39 -8.22
CA GLN A 44 -7.62 -11.88 -9.03
C GLN A 44 -6.57 -11.19 -8.16
N ASP A 45 -5.31 -11.44 -8.48
CA ASP A 45 -4.18 -10.91 -7.73
C ASP A 45 -3.64 -9.63 -8.36
N THR A 46 -3.28 -8.66 -7.52
CA THR A 46 -2.68 -7.37 -7.92
C THR A 46 -1.45 -7.10 -7.08
N VAL A 47 -0.32 -6.80 -7.73
CA VAL A 47 0.89 -6.39 -7.01
C VAL A 47 0.75 -4.94 -6.57
N VAL A 48 0.94 -4.70 -5.27
CA VAL A 48 0.88 -3.39 -4.64
C VAL A 48 2.17 -3.12 -3.90
N ARG A 49 2.70 -1.92 -4.08
CA ARG A 49 3.89 -1.44 -3.37
C ARG A 49 3.53 -0.26 -2.51
N GLY A 50 3.92 -0.32 -1.24
CA GLY A 50 3.74 0.78 -0.29
C GLY A 50 5.07 1.46 0.00
N TYR A 51 5.08 2.80 -0.07
CA TYR A 51 6.26 3.63 0.14
C TYR A 51 5.97 4.70 1.20
N LEU A 52 6.98 5.03 2.00
CA LEU A 52 7.03 6.26 2.79
C LEU A 52 7.75 7.33 1.96
N ILE A 53 7.15 8.51 1.80
CA ILE A 53 7.84 9.67 1.23
C ILE A 53 8.69 10.28 2.35
N ALA A 54 9.99 9.98 2.33
CA ALA A 54 10.92 10.30 3.42
C ALA A 54 11.72 11.57 3.17
N ASP A 55 11.93 11.92 1.91
CA ASP A 55 12.55 13.18 1.45
C ASP A 55 11.61 13.81 0.40
N PRO A 56 10.67 14.67 0.84
CA PRO A 56 9.69 15.30 -0.04
C PRO A 56 10.34 16.15 -1.14
N ASP A 57 11.38 16.91 -0.84
CA ASP A 57 12.05 17.79 -1.81
C ASP A 57 12.61 16.96 -2.99
N LEU A 58 13.28 15.86 -2.68
CA LEU A 58 13.78 14.93 -3.69
C LEU A 58 12.64 14.22 -4.42
N PHE A 59 11.59 13.81 -3.71
CA PHE A 59 10.43 13.15 -4.31
C PHE A 59 9.73 14.05 -5.32
N GLU A 60 9.45 15.30 -4.93
CA GLU A 60 8.81 16.31 -5.79
C GLU A 60 9.65 16.58 -7.04
N THR A 61 10.95 16.80 -6.86
CA THR A 61 11.87 17.16 -7.95
C THR A 61 11.99 16.05 -9.00
N GLU A 62 12.04 14.79 -8.58
CA GLU A 62 12.37 13.66 -9.46
C GLU A 62 11.15 12.87 -9.94
N ASN A 63 10.00 12.96 -9.26
CA ASN A 63 8.85 12.08 -9.53
C ASN A 63 7.55 12.83 -9.86
N ILE A 64 7.48 14.15 -9.65
CA ILE A 64 6.25 14.92 -9.86
C ILE A 64 6.39 15.83 -11.07
N ASP A 65 5.67 15.51 -12.13
CA ASP A 65 5.33 16.48 -13.17
C ASP A 65 3.91 16.98 -12.92
N ALA A 66 3.71 18.24 -12.54
CA ALA A 66 2.39 18.78 -12.21
C ALA A 66 1.35 18.68 -13.35
N SER A 67 1.79 18.49 -14.60
CA SER A 67 0.91 18.27 -15.74
C SER A 67 0.41 16.82 -15.88
N VAL A 68 1.09 15.88 -15.22
CA VAL A 68 0.80 14.43 -15.25
C VAL A 68 0.32 13.94 -13.89
N ASN A 69 0.98 14.38 -12.82
CA ASN A 69 0.82 13.97 -11.43
C ASN A 69 0.06 15.01 -10.60
N TYR A 70 -1.20 15.26 -10.98
CA TYR A 70 -2.03 16.31 -10.38
C TYR A 70 -2.35 16.11 -8.89
N ALA A 71 -2.48 14.87 -8.42
CA ALA A 71 -2.74 14.60 -7.01
C ALA A 71 -1.49 14.88 -6.18
N ALA A 72 -0.34 14.36 -6.64
CA ALA A 72 0.95 14.54 -5.98
C ALA A 72 1.31 16.03 -5.87
N ALA A 73 1.16 16.79 -6.96
CA ALA A 73 1.47 18.22 -7.02
C ALA A 73 0.60 19.12 -6.11
N LYS A 74 -0.41 18.58 -5.44
CA LYS A 74 -1.28 19.31 -4.50
C LYS A 74 -1.05 18.99 -3.04
N LEU A 75 -0.14 18.06 -2.75
CA LEU A 75 0.22 17.71 -1.39
C LEU A 75 1.27 18.70 -0.90
N ASP A 76 1.22 19.04 0.38
CA ASP A 76 2.22 19.90 1.01
C ASP A 76 3.34 19.11 1.70
N TYR A 77 3.18 17.78 1.79
CA TYR A 77 4.08 16.83 2.45
C TYR A 77 4.53 17.25 3.86
N ALA A 78 3.79 18.17 4.50
CA ALA A 78 4.08 18.67 5.83
C ALA A 78 3.78 17.62 6.91
N THR A 79 3.06 16.57 6.52
CA THR A 79 2.68 15.44 7.36
C THR A 79 3.20 14.14 6.77
N PRO A 80 3.34 13.07 7.58
CA PRO A 80 3.73 11.76 7.07
C PRO A 80 2.84 11.33 5.90
N THR A 81 3.46 11.19 4.72
CA THR A 81 2.77 10.89 3.48
C THR A 81 3.27 9.56 2.92
N PHE A 82 2.32 8.70 2.56
CA PHE A 82 2.57 7.39 1.99
C PHE A 82 2.08 7.34 0.55
N LEU A 83 2.80 6.59 -0.28
CA LEU A 83 2.42 6.31 -1.65
C LEU A 83 2.14 4.81 -1.80
N LEU A 84 0.94 4.47 -2.25
CA LEU A 84 0.57 3.14 -2.71
C LEU A 84 0.60 3.13 -4.23
N VAL A 85 1.35 2.21 -4.82
CA VAL A 85 1.37 1.96 -6.26
C VAL A 85 0.75 0.60 -6.54
N PHE A 86 -0.44 0.61 -7.13
CA PHE A 86 -1.08 -0.59 -7.64
C PHE A 86 -0.63 -0.79 -9.07
N GLN A 87 0.12 -1.86 -9.30
CA GLN A 87 0.62 -2.19 -10.63
C GLN A 87 -0.54 -2.59 -11.53
N SER A 88 -0.64 -1.95 -12.69
CA SER A 88 -1.64 -2.33 -13.68
C SER A 88 -1.26 -3.67 -14.28
N LEU A 89 -2.06 -4.70 -13.97
CA LEU A 89 -2.00 -5.97 -14.67
C LEU A 89 -3.07 -6.00 -15.79
N PRO A 90 -2.84 -6.73 -16.89
CA PRO A 90 -3.86 -6.93 -17.90
C PRO A 90 -5.05 -7.71 -17.32
N GLY A 91 -6.26 -7.14 -17.39
CA GLY A 91 -7.49 -7.80 -16.92
C GLY A 91 -8.15 -7.10 -15.72
N PRO A 92 -9.24 -7.68 -15.18
CA PRO A 92 -9.81 -7.23 -13.91
C PRO A 92 -8.79 -7.46 -12.80
N SER A 93 -8.52 -6.41 -12.02
CA SER A 93 -7.58 -6.40 -10.92
C SER A 93 -8.03 -5.33 -9.92
N ILE A 94 -7.53 -5.35 -8.69
CA ILE A 94 -7.87 -4.33 -7.68
C ILE A 94 -7.64 -2.93 -8.25
N SER A 95 -6.64 -2.70 -9.10
CA SER A 95 -6.37 -1.38 -9.69
C SER A 95 -7.48 -0.84 -10.62
N HIS A 96 -8.41 -1.68 -11.06
CA HIS A 96 -9.47 -1.33 -12.02
C HIS A 96 -10.89 -1.70 -11.57
N THR A 97 -11.05 -2.32 -10.41
CA THR A 97 -12.35 -2.76 -9.87
C THR A 97 -12.86 -1.85 -8.75
N SER A 98 -14.09 -2.10 -8.29
CA SER A 98 -14.65 -1.49 -7.09
C SER A 98 -13.83 -1.78 -5.83
N ASP A 99 -13.06 -2.87 -5.84
CA ASP A 99 -12.29 -3.34 -4.69
C ASP A 99 -11.21 -2.36 -4.26
N LEU A 100 -10.67 -1.52 -5.16
CA LEU A 100 -9.77 -0.46 -4.75
C LEU A 100 -10.40 0.45 -3.69
N SER A 101 -11.69 0.76 -3.87
CA SER A 101 -12.42 1.62 -2.95
C SER A 101 -12.72 0.94 -1.62
N LEU A 102 -12.82 -0.40 -1.59
CA LEU A 102 -13.03 -1.19 -0.38
C LEU A 102 -11.72 -1.43 0.37
N ALA A 103 -10.62 -1.65 -0.36
CA ALA A 103 -9.29 -1.89 0.18
C ALA A 103 -8.64 -0.62 0.75
N LEU A 104 -8.86 0.54 0.11
CA LEU A 104 -8.16 1.77 0.47
C LEU A 104 -8.36 2.20 1.94
N PRO A 105 -9.57 2.17 2.53
CA PRO A 105 -9.75 2.46 3.95
C PRO A 105 -8.86 1.61 4.86
N LEU A 106 -8.78 0.30 4.62
CA LEU A 106 -7.96 -0.62 5.43
C LEU A 106 -6.47 -0.38 5.25
N LEU A 107 -6.02 -0.13 4.01
CA LEU A 107 -4.62 0.19 3.72
C LEU A 107 -4.18 1.51 4.34
N ALA A 108 -5.04 2.53 4.27
CA ALA A 108 -4.76 3.83 4.87
C ALA A 108 -4.68 3.73 6.40
N GLN A 109 -5.56 2.95 7.03
CA GLN A 109 -5.50 2.66 8.47
C GLN A 109 -4.21 1.93 8.85
N GLU A 110 -3.81 0.91 8.08
CA GLU A 110 -2.56 0.18 8.35
C GLU A 110 -1.33 1.08 8.26
N LEU A 111 -1.26 1.96 7.24
CA LEU A 111 -0.15 2.90 7.06
C LEU A 111 -0.12 4.01 8.12
N CYS A 112 -1.28 4.57 8.46
CA CYS A 112 -1.37 5.64 9.44
C CYS A 112 -1.31 5.12 10.88
N GLY A 113 -1.58 3.83 11.12
CA GLY A 113 -1.66 3.25 12.45
C GLY A 113 -2.74 3.94 13.27
N GLU A 114 -2.38 4.46 14.44
CA GLU A 114 -3.29 5.20 15.31
C GLU A 114 -3.58 6.64 14.85
N ARG A 115 -2.82 7.14 13.85
CA ARG A 115 -2.99 8.51 13.35
C ARG A 115 -4.23 8.58 12.46
N PRO A 116 -5.11 9.57 12.66
CA PRO A 116 -6.20 9.81 11.72
C PRO A 116 -5.65 10.10 10.32
N VAL A 117 -6.27 9.49 9.31
CA VAL A 117 -5.99 9.82 7.91
C VAL A 117 -6.57 11.20 7.61
N THR A 118 -5.75 12.14 7.14
CA THR A 118 -6.19 13.47 6.73
C THR A 118 -6.69 13.47 5.30
N LYS A 119 -6.05 12.70 4.43
CA LYS A 119 -6.32 12.72 2.99
C LYS A 119 -5.93 11.40 2.33
N ALA A 120 -6.69 11.00 1.31
CA ALA A 120 -6.36 9.89 0.44
C ALA A 120 -6.72 10.23 -1.01
N ASP A 121 -5.75 10.70 -1.78
CA ASP A 121 -5.95 11.12 -3.17
C ASP A 121 -5.48 10.06 -4.14
N ARG A 122 -6.28 9.82 -5.20
CA ARG A 122 -5.99 8.82 -6.23
C ARG A 122 -5.54 9.49 -7.51
N GLU A 123 -4.61 8.83 -8.19
CA GLU A 123 -4.06 9.27 -9.46
C GLU A 123 -3.84 8.09 -10.39
N LEU A 124 -4.06 8.31 -11.68
CA LEU A 124 -3.67 7.39 -12.74
C LEU A 124 -2.35 7.86 -13.34
N ASP A 125 -1.33 7.02 -13.26
CA ASP A 125 -0.14 7.19 -14.08
C ASP A 125 -0.45 6.76 -15.51
N TRP A 126 -0.53 7.72 -16.42
CA TRP A 126 -0.85 7.48 -17.83
C TRP A 126 0.25 6.75 -18.61
N GLY A 127 1.50 6.83 -18.14
CA GLY A 127 2.64 6.17 -18.80
C GLY A 127 2.70 4.68 -18.47
N THR A 128 2.42 4.31 -17.23
CA THR A 128 2.49 2.92 -16.75
C THR A 128 1.13 2.23 -16.63
N GLY A 129 0.05 3.00 -16.59
CA GLY A 129 -1.31 2.52 -16.28
C GLY A 129 -1.56 2.29 -14.79
N ASN A 130 -0.55 2.48 -13.93
CA ASN A 130 -0.64 2.23 -12.49
C ASN A 130 -1.63 3.17 -11.81
N ARG A 131 -2.23 2.70 -10.71
CA ARG A 131 -2.95 3.58 -9.78
C ARG A 131 -2.04 3.96 -8.64
N ASN A 132 -1.77 5.25 -8.53
CA ASN A 132 -1.05 5.83 -7.41
C ASN A 132 -2.06 6.36 -6.42
N ILE A 133 -1.87 6.07 -5.13
CA ILE A 133 -2.69 6.62 -4.06
C ILE A 133 -1.77 7.25 -3.03
N TYR A 134 -2.01 8.53 -2.76
CA TYR A 134 -1.29 9.30 -1.77
C TYR A 134 -2.12 9.36 -0.50
N VAL A 135 -1.57 8.91 0.62
CA VAL A 135 -2.22 8.87 1.93
C VAL A 135 -1.46 9.78 2.89
N GLU A 136 -2.13 10.83 3.37
CA GLU A 136 -1.59 11.72 4.40
C GLU A 136 -2.18 11.33 5.76
N CYS A 137 -1.32 11.26 6.77
CA CYS A 137 -1.72 10.97 8.15
C CYS A 137 -1.50 12.21 9.01
N GLN A 138 -2.37 12.46 10.00
CA GLN A 138 -2.11 13.52 10.97
C GLN A 138 -0.75 13.32 11.66
N PRO A 139 0.02 14.39 11.91
CA PRO A 139 1.24 14.28 12.69
C PRO A 139 0.89 13.90 14.13
N LEU A 140 1.75 13.10 14.77
CA LEU A 140 1.65 12.91 16.22
C LEU A 140 1.91 14.24 16.92
N PRO A 141 1.25 14.55 18.04
CA PRO A 141 1.63 15.67 18.88
C PRO A 141 3.12 15.57 19.22
N ALA A 142 3.84 16.69 19.15
CA ALA A 142 5.28 16.71 19.42
C ALA A 142 5.59 16.06 20.78
N GLY A 143 6.43 15.02 20.78
CA GLY A 143 6.89 14.33 21.99
C GLY A 143 6.39 12.89 22.20
N GLN A 144 5.61 12.31 21.27
CA GLN A 144 5.30 10.88 21.28
C GLN A 144 6.19 10.12 20.29
N ASP A 145 7.15 9.37 20.83
CA ASP A 145 7.93 8.37 20.08
C ASP A 145 7.03 7.18 19.69
N ILE A 146 7.33 6.54 18.55
CA ILE A 146 6.59 5.41 17.94
C ILE A 146 6.55 4.16 18.84
N ALA A 147 7.24 4.17 19.98
CA ALA A 147 7.24 3.09 20.95
C ALA A 147 6.66 3.59 22.27
N SER A 148 5.43 3.17 22.58
CA SER A 148 4.70 3.40 23.84
C SER A 148 3.85 4.68 23.85
N ALA A 149 2.55 4.51 23.75
CA ALA A 149 1.63 4.62 24.89
C ALA A 149 0.27 5.17 24.48
N ASP A 150 -0.76 4.53 25.04
CA ASP A 150 -2.03 5.14 25.42
C ASP A 150 -1.88 6.64 25.73
N VAL A 151 -2.77 7.47 25.17
CA VAL A 151 -3.58 8.48 25.89
C VAL A 151 -4.19 9.45 24.87
N SER A 152 -5.49 9.68 25.05
CA SER A 152 -6.28 10.73 24.40
C SER A 152 -5.61 12.10 24.43
N ALA A 153 -5.40 12.72 23.27
CA ALA A 153 -5.25 14.17 23.17
C ALA A 153 -5.73 14.67 21.81
N ALA A 154 -6.63 15.65 21.86
CA ALA A 154 -7.37 16.20 20.74
C ALA A 154 -6.46 16.93 19.74
N ALA A 155 -6.53 16.52 18.47
CA ALA A 155 -6.05 17.29 17.33
C ALA A 155 -7.19 18.19 16.79
N ALA A 156 -6.82 19.37 16.29
CA ALA A 156 -7.71 20.40 15.75
C ALA A 156 -8.74 19.83 14.75
N PRO A 157 -9.98 20.38 14.69
CA PRO A 157 -11.01 19.84 13.82
C PRO A 157 -10.54 19.91 12.36
N PRO A 158 -10.58 18.80 11.60
CA PRO A 158 -10.35 18.85 10.17
C PRO A 158 -11.39 19.79 9.56
N SER A 159 -10.99 20.61 8.59
CA SER A 159 -11.94 21.33 7.73
C SER A 159 -12.98 20.34 7.22
N GLU A 160 -14.24 20.53 7.63
CA GLU A 160 -15.23 19.46 7.83
C GLU A 160 -15.70 18.70 6.59
N ASP A 161 -15.37 19.09 5.36
CA ASP A 161 -16.17 18.65 4.20
C ASP A 161 -15.49 17.76 3.15
N ARG A 162 -14.24 17.30 3.33
CA ARG A 162 -13.61 16.39 2.30
C ARG A 162 -12.90 15.13 2.79
N ALA A 163 -12.60 14.99 4.07
CA ALA A 163 -11.81 13.85 4.57
C ALA A 163 -12.65 12.70 5.15
N ARG A 164 -13.79 12.99 5.81
CA ARG A 164 -14.46 12.00 6.67
C ARG A 164 -15.32 10.96 5.95
N ALA A 165 -15.79 11.22 4.74
CA ALA A 165 -16.73 10.32 4.06
C ALA A 165 -16.07 9.16 3.29
N VAL A 166 -14.73 9.15 3.14
CA VAL A 166 -14.04 8.29 2.16
C VAL A 166 -13.29 7.10 2.79
N LEU A 167 -13.16 7.02 4.12
CA LEU A 167 -12.22 6.10 4.77
C LEU A 167 -12.82 5.25 5.90
N THR A 168 -14.13 5.04 5.91
CA THR A 168 -14.73 4.01 6.77
C THR A 168 -14.64 2.66 6.04
N PRO A 169 -13.99 1.64 6.62
CA PRO A 169 -13.98 0.30 6.04
C PRO A 169 -15.40 -0.24 5.90
N ASP A 170 -15.66 -0.93 4.79
CA ASP A 170 -16.89 -1.69 4.63
C ASP A 170 -16.92 -2.82 5.68
N PRO A 171 -18.01 -2.99 6.44
CA PRO A 171 -18.09 -3.96 7.53
C PRO A 171 -18.01 -5.42 7.08
N ASP A 172 -18.21 -5.71 5.79
CA ASP A 172 -18.19 -7.08 5.25
C ASP A 172 -16.92 -7.34 4.42
N TYR A 173 -16.09 -6.32 4.17
CA TYR A 173 -14.90 -6.45 3.35
C TYR A 173 -13.68 -6.92 4.15
N ILE A 174 -12.99 -7.95 3.64
CA ILE A 174 -11.72 -8.45 4.20
C ILE A 174 -10.64 -8.26 3.16
N LEU A 175 -9.65 -7.41 3.45
CA LEU A 175 -8.48 -7.27 2.60
C LEU A 175 -7.59 -8.49 2.77
N ARG A 176 -7.22 -9.14 1.66
CA ARG A 176 -6.33 -10.30 1.66
C ARG A 176 -5.08 -10.02 0.85
N TYR A 177 -3.94 -10.44 1.36
CA TYR A 177 -2.71 -10.38 0.60
C TYR A 177 -1.71 -11.46 0.98
N ARG A 178 -0.83 -11.76 0.02
CA ARG A 178 0.39 -12.52 0.22
C ARG A 178 1.59 -11.57 0.32
N VAL A 179 2.44 -11.78 1.31
CA VAL A 179 3.64 -10.97 1.53
C VAL A 179 4.70 -11.32 0.48
N ILE A 180 5.20 -10.33 -0.26
CA ILE A 180 6.40 -10.47 -1.10
C ILE A 180 7.61 -9.90 -0.35
N TYR A 181 7.44 -8.72 0.22
CA TYR A 181 8.40 -8.01 1.07
C TYR A 181 7.64 -7.18 2.10
N ASP A 182 8.09 -7.15 3.35
CA ASP A 182 7.56 -6.24 4.38
C ASP A 182 8.70 -5.80 5.31
N ALA A 183 8.85 -4.48 5.47
CA ALA A 183 9.86 -3.87 6.33
C ALA A 183 9.58 -4.11 7.82
N ASN A 184 8.35 -4.45 8.19
CA ASN A 184 7.97 -4.75 9.58
C ASN A 184 8.23 -6.21 9.96
N GLY A 185 8.79 -7.01 9.05
CA GLY A 185 9.31 -8.35 9.36
C GLY A 185 8.32 -9.49 9.16
N ASP A 186 7.20 -9.27 8.46
CA ASP A 186 6.33 -10.40 8.07
C ASP A 186 7.09 -11.36 7.15
N THR A 187 6.88 -12.67 7.38
CA THR A 187 7.55 -13.71 6.62
C THR A 187 7.16 -13.65 5.15
N PRO A 188 8.12 -13.68 4.20
CA PRO A 188 7.79 -13.79 2.78
C PRO A 188 6.90 -15.00 2.48
N ASN A 189 5.90 -14.79 1.64
CA ASN A 189 4.80 -15.71 1.32
C ASN A 189 3.78 -15.97 2.45
N ALA A 190 3.86 -15.29 3.59
CA ALA A 190 2.77 -15.34 4.57
C ALA A 190 1.48 -14.80 3.94
N SER A 191 0.36 -15.45 4.24
CA SER A 191 -0.97 -14.99 3.85
C SER A 191 -1.57 -14.20 5.00
N VAL A 192 -1.97 -12.96 4.73
CA VAL A 192 -2.52 -12.06 5.75
C VAL A 192 -3.90 -11.62 5.33
N SER A 193 -4.81 -11.58 6.31
CA SER A 193 -6.12 -10.96 6.18
C SER A 193 -6.22 -9.77 7.13
N ILE A 194 -6.73 -8.64 6.64
CA ILE A 194 -7.08 -7.48 7.47
C ILE A 194 -8.60 -7.39 7.52
N LEU A 195 -9.14 -7.50 8.73
CA LEU A 195 -10.57 -7.38 9.01
C LEU A 195 -11.01 -5.91 8.96
N PRO A 196 -12.33 -5.63 8.82
CA PRO A 196 -12.88 -4.26 8.89
C PRO A 196 -12.48 -3.47 10.13
N SER A 197 -12.15 -4.16 11.23
CA SER A 197 -11.65 -3.57 12.48
C SER A 197 -10.20 -3.10 12.42
N GLY A 198 -9.49 -3.36 11.32
CA GLY A 198 -8.04 -3.18 11.20
C GLY A 198 -7.22 -4.34 11.78
N GLN A 199 -7.87 -5.33 12.41
CA GLN A 199 -7.17 -6.49 12.97
C GLN A 199 -6.54 -7.33 11.86
N ARG A 200 -5.24 -7.61 12.02
CA ARG A 200 -4.47 -8.50 11.15
C ARG A 200 -4.56 -9.94 11.64
N VAL A 201 -4.81 -10.86 10.72
CA VAL A 201 -4.83 -12.31 10.95
C VAL A 201 -3.85 -12.96 9.99
N LEU A 202 -2.79 -13.55 10.54
CA LEU A 202 -1.87 -14.38 9.75
C LEU A 202 -2.48 -15.76 9.59
N SER A 203 -2.58 -16.21 8.34
CA SER A 203 -2.86 -17.60 8.01
C SER A 203 -1.53 -18.29 7.76
N ASP A 204 -1.00 -18.95 8.79
CA ASP A 204 0.15 -19.82 8.61
C ASP A 204 -0.27 -20.96 7.69
N GLY A 205 0.33 -21.02 6.49
CA GLY A 205 0.10 -22.08 5.52
C GLY A 205 0.51 -23.50 5.98
N ASN A 206 0.84 -23.69 7.27
CA ASN A 206 1.13 -24.97 7.89
C ASN A 206 -0.09 -25.47 8.67
N SER A 207 -1.12 -25.87 7.94
CA SER A 207 -2.06 -26.89 8.40
C SER A 207 -1.81 -28.13 7.54
N SER A 208 -0.84 -28.95 7.95
CA SER A 208 -0.60 -30.30 7.41
C SER A 208 -0.44 -31.26 8.57
#